data_AF-A0A928ESU4-F1
#
_entry.id   AF-A0A928ESU4-F1
#
_cell.length_a   1.000
_cell.length_b   1.000
_cell.length_c   1.000
_cell.angle_alpha   90.00
_cell.angle_beta   90.00
_cell.angle_gamma   90.00
#
_symmetry.space_group_name_H-M   'P 1'
#
loop_
_entity.id
_entity.type
_entity.pdbx_description
1 polymer ?
#
loop_
_entity_poly.entity_id
_entity_poly.type
_entity_poly.pdbx_seq_one_letter_code
_entity_poly.pdbx_strand_id
1 'polypeptide(L)'
;MKRITSILLLLTTILSSILFTACGHECTLAEGWRNNTTSHWHACTDPDCTKQTDLANHTWDVGVITKRATQEAPGVKTFVCTECMYQKTQNVAFQGLTEEEWNTALSSDLFINFTCSERTVLKKSGMEIVSIMTYEFEQGKGKITETIAGETASTLLPLENLSGYRQAIWMYLRMMTDYQDYYYEARSKSYKLKGVFTVPTYEVPVDTASVKFKNGRLSEISYTCKVTVEGTIYYLTSTINVTNYDTTKIS
;
A
#
# COMPACT_ATOMS: atom_id res chain seq x y z
N MET A 1 -70.90 68.34 -0.25
CA MET A 1 -69.84 69.10 0.49
C MET A 1 -69.10 68.11 1.40
N LYS A 2 -67.76 68.15 1.42
CA LYS A 2 -66.80 67.31 2.19
C LYS A 2 -66.57 65.90 1.62
N ARG A 3 -65.54 65.71 0.78
CA ARG A 3 -64.12 65.42 1.14
C ARG A 3 -63.96 64.07 1.84
N ILE A 4 -63.75 63.00 1.08
CA ILE A 4 -62.91 61.86 1.53
C ILE A 4 -62.06 61.42 0.33
N THR A 5 -61.06 62.23 0.03
CA THR A 5 -59.85 61.86 -0.70
C THR A 5 -58.95 61.01 0.20
N SER A 6 -58.29 60.02 -0.38
CA SER A 6 -56.99 59.47 0.05
C SER A 6 -56.90 58.71 1.38
N ILE A 7 -57.32 57.43 1.42
CA ILE A 7 -56.77 56.44 2.39
C ILE A 7 -56.47 55.07 1.74
N LEU A 8 -56.79 54.84 0.45
CA LEU A 8 -56.58 53.52 -0.19
C LEU A 8 -55.35 53.43 -1.12
N LEU A 9 -54.41 54.39 -1.04
CA LEU A 9 -53.17 54.39 -1.81
C LEU A 9 -51.90 54.53 -0.92
N LEU A 10 -52.04 54.26 0.37
CA LEU A 10 -50.92 54.27 1.33
C LEU A 10 -50.66 52.89 1.96
N LEU A 11 -51.55 51.91 1.73
CA LEU A 11 -51.40 50.56 2.32
C LEU A 11 -50.72 49.55 1.39
N THR A 12 -50.62 49.82 0.09
CA THR A 12 -50.02 48.89 -0.89
C THR A 12 -48.54 49.15 -1.17
N THR A 13 -48.00 50.32 -0.81
CA THR A 13 -46.54 50.58 -0.89
C THR A 13 -45.78 50.13 0.35
N ILE A 14 -46.47 49.89 1.47
CA ILE A 14 -45.85 49.38 2.72
C ILE A 14 -45.70 47.85 2.67
N LEU A 15 -46.46 47.15 1.81
CA LEU A 15 -46.40 45.68 1.68
C LEU A 15 -45.27 45.19 0.75
N SER A 16 -44.52 46.09 0.13
CA SER A 16 -43.36 45.72 -0.72
C SER A 16 -42.02 45.82 0.02
N SER A 17 -42.03 46.15 1.30
CA SER A 17 -40.83 46.27 2.12
C SER A 17 -40.84 45.15 3.16
N ILE A 18 -39.70 44.49 3.33
CA ILE A 18 -39.48 43.32 4.20
C ILE A 18 -39.83 41.98 3.51
N LEU A 19 -39.33 41.80 2.29
CA LEU A 19 -38.52 40.61 2.06
C LEU A 19 -37.07 41.09 2.17
N PHE A 20 -36.24 40.35 2.92
CA PHE A 20 -34.91 40.74 3.41
C PHE A 20 -35.01 41.73 4.59
N THR A 21 -34.42 41.49 5.76
CA THR A 21 -33.02 41.12 5.95
C THR A 21 -32.80 40.58 7.37
N ALA A 22 -32.07 39.48 7.54
CA ALA A 22 -31.67 38.95 8.86
C ALA A 22 -30.71 39.89 9.64
N CYS A 23 -30.23 40.96 9.00
CA CYS A 23 -29.48 42.09 9.54
C CYS A 23 -30.25 43.36 9.17
N GLY A 24 -30.68 44.23 10.08
CA GLY A 24 -31.48 45.44 9.77
C GLY A 24 -30.74 46.52 8.97
N HIS A 25 -29.68 46.16 8.24
CA HIS A 25 -28.77 47.06 7.54
C HIS A 25 -28.33 46.46 6.19
N GLU A 26 -27.76 47.29 5.31
CA GLU A 26 -27.05 46.82 4.13
C GLU A 26 -25.69 46.26 4.55
N CYS A 27 -25.58 44.94 4.49
CA CYS A 27 -24.44 44.18 4.98
C CYS A 27 -23.23 44.35 4.02
N THR A 28 -22.16 45.04 4.46
CA THR A 28 -20.84 45.05 3.78
C THR A 28 -20.14 43.71 4.00
N LEU A 29 -19.60 43.11 2.93
CA LEU A 29 -18.97 41.78 2.97
C LEU A 29 -17.46 41.88 3.24
N ALA A 30 -16.94 40.97 4.06
CA ALA A 30 -15.50 40.84 4.29
C ALA A 30 -14.79 40.39 2.99
N GLU A 31 -13.60 40.94 2.72
CA GLU A 31 -12.79 40.57 1.54
C GLU A 31 -12.34 39.11 1.56
N GLY A 32 -12.21 38.51 2.75
CA GLY A 32 -11.79 37.12 2.92
C GLY A 32 -12.97 36.17 3.14
N TRP A 33 -12.88 34.98 2.55
CA TRP A 33 -13.81 33.89 2.78
C TRP A 33 -13.78 33.41 4.24
N ARG A 34 -14.95 33.18 4.82
CA ARG A 34 -15.12 32.34 6.01
C ARG A 34 -15.37 30.90 5.59
N ASN A 35 -14.97 29.96 6.43
CA ASN A 35 -15.14 28.54 6.15
C ASN A 35 -15.27 27.71 7.43
N ASN A 36 -15.78 26.50 7.24
CA ASN A 36 -15.79 25.43 8.22
C ASN A 36 -15.52 24.09 7.50
N THR A 37 -15.78 22.96 8.18
CA THR A 37 -15.54 21.63 7.62
C THR A 37 -16.45 21.27 6.42
N THR A 38 -17.61 21.92 6.26
CA THR A 38 -18.61 21.59 5.23
C THR A 38 -18.70 22.60 4.09
N SER A 39 -18.46 23.88 4.38
CA SER A 39 -18.83 24.98 3.48
C SER A 39 -17.94 26.22 3.67
N HIS A 40 -18.05 27.15 2.71
CA HIS A 40 -17.49 28.49 2.78
C HIS A 40 -18.56 29.54 2.45
N TRP A 41 -18.37 30.76 2.96
CA TRP A 41 -19.27 31.89 2.76
C TRP A 41 -18.55 33.23 2.94
N HIS A 42 -19.12 34.31 2.42
CA HIS A 42 -18.75 35.67 2.81
C HIS A 42 -19.57 36.09 4.04
N ALA A 43 -18.87 36.58 5.07
CA ALA A 43 -19.51 37.10 6.28
C ALA A 43 -19.68 38.62 6.18
N CYS A 44 -20.74 39.14 6.80
CA CYS A 44 -20.84 40.57 7.05
C CYS A 44 -19.71 41.05 7.96
N THR A 45 -19.19 42.25 7.71
CA THR A 45 -18.16 42.89 8.54
C THR A 45 -18.70 43.42 9.87
N ASP A 46 -20.02 43.59 10.00
CA ASP A 46 -20.66 44.02 11.25
C ASP A 46 -20.62 42.85 12.27
N PRO A 47 -20.01 43.04 13.46
CA PRO A 47 -19.89 41.99 14.47
C PRO A 47 -21.24 41.52 15.06
N ASP A 48 -22.28 42.36 15.03
CA ASP A 48 -23.63 42.01 15.52
C ASP A 48 -24.48 41.32 14.45
N CYS A 49 -23.88 41.04 13.29
CA CYS A 49 -24.54 40.45 12.14
C CYS A 49 -24.01 39.06 11.79
N THR A 50 -24.91 38.08 11.74
CA THR A 50 -24.59 36.68 11.40
C THR A 50 -24.95 36.31 9.96
N LYS A 51 -25.30 37.29 9.12
CA LYS A 51 -25.68 37.05 7.72
C LYS A 51 -24.49 36.45 6.95
N GLN A 52 -24.78 35.38 6.21
CA GLN A 52 -23.86 34.71 5.31
C GLN A 52 -24.35 34.88 3.87
N THR A 53 -23.45 35.23 2.96
CA THR A 53 -23.72 35.25 1.52
C THR A 53 -22.78 34.28 0.81
N ASP A 54 -23.16 33.86 -0.39
CA ASP A 54 -22.36 32.93 -1.22
C ASP A 54 -22.02 31.63 -0.48
N LEU A 55 -22.93 31.18 0.40
CA LEU A 55 -22.77 29.92 1.11
C LEU A 55 -22.76 28.77 0.10
N ALA A 56 -21.60 28.12 -0.02
CA ALA A 56 -21.40 27.02 -0.94
C ALA A 56 -20.55 25.92 -0.30
N ASN A 57 -20.70 24.70 -0.81
CA ASN A 57 -19.80 23.60 -0.47
C ASN A 57 -18.41 23.88 -1.04
N HIS A 58 -17.39 23.30 -0.42
CA HIS A 58 -16.01 23.42 -0.91
C HIS A 58 -15.81 22.82 -2.30
N THR A 59 -15.19 23.61 -3.17
CA THR A 59 -14.60 23.15 -4.44
C THR A 59 -13.15 22.74 -4.19
N TRP A 60 -12.87 21.45 -4.20
CA TRP A 60 -11.54 20.91 -3.86
C TRP A 60 -10.66 20.76 -5.10
N ASP A 61 -9.36 20.98 -4.93
CA ASP A 61 -8.35 20.58 -5.90
C ASP A 61 -8.22 19.06 -6.04
N VAL A 62 -7.31 18.62 -6.91
CA VAL A 62 -7.00 17.18 -7.10
C VAL A 62 -6.33 16.54 -5.88
N GLY A 63 -5.89 17.37 -4.92
CA GLY A 63 -5.12 17.02 -3.73
C GLY A 63 -3.69 16.54 -4.01
N VAL A 64 -2.81 16.74 -3.04
CA VAL A 64 -1.39 16.40 -3.11
C VAL A 64 -1.03 15.42 -1.99
N ILE A 65 -0.22 14.41 -2.30
CA ILE A 65 0.35 13.52 -1.28
C ILE A 65 1.39 14.31 -0.50
N THR A 66 1.07 14.69 0.74
CA THR A 66 1.95 15.45 1.62
C THR A 66 2.77 14.56 2.55
N LYS A 67 2.32 13.32 2.76
CA LYS A 67 3.08 12.27 3.44
C LYS A 67 2.90 10.96 2.69
N ARG A 68 4.00 10.37 2.21
CA ARG A 68 3.95 9.05 1.59
C ARG A 68 3.59 7.98 2.63
N ALA A 69 2.77 7.02 2.23
CA ALA A 69 2.47 5.86 3.07
C ALA A 69 3.69 4.93 3.20
N THR A 70 3.82 4.26 4.35
CA THR A 70 4.79 3.17 4.58
C THR A 70 4.05 1.86 4.84
N GLN A 71 4.79 0.75 4.97
CA GLN A 71 4.18 -0.55 5.29
C GLN A 71 3.45 -0.56 6.65
N GLU A 72 3.89 0.30 7.56
CA GLU A 72 3.45 0.39 8.96
C GLU A 72 2.47 1.53 9.20
N ALA A 73 2.49 2.58 8.36
CA ALA A 73 1.69 3.78 8.57
C ALA A 73 1.02 4.28 7.27
N PRO A 74 -0.25 4.72 7.33
CA PRO A 74 -0.89 5.36 6.18
C PRO A 74 -0.19 6.68 5.84
N GLY A 75 -0.24 7.03 4.57
CA GLY A 75 0.17 8.34 4.09
C GLY A 75 -0.95 9.35 4.26
N VAL A 76 -0.69 10.60 3.88
CA VAL A 76 -1.63 11.71 3.95
C VAL A 76 -1.71 12.39 2.59
N LYS A 77 -2.93 12.55 2.09
CA LYS A 77 -3.28 13.41 0.97
C LYS A 77 -4.00 14.65 1.49
N THR A 78 -3.50 15.83 1.14
CA THR A 78 -4.10 17.11 1.51
C THR A 78 -4.85 17.68 0.31
N PHE A 79 -6.07 18.16 0.55
CA PHE A 79 -6.88 18.87 -0.44
C PHE A 79 -7.04 20.32 -0.01
N VAL A 80 -7.00 21.23 -0.98
CA VAL A 80 -7.19 22.66 -0.76
C VAL A 80 -8.44 23.10 -1.51
N CYS A 81 -9.31 23.88 -0.85
CA CYS A 81 -10.42 24.52 -1.53
C CYS A 81 -9.89 25.64 -2.43
N THR A 82 -10.22 25.61 -3.72
CA THR A 82 -9.72 26.57 -4.71
C THR A 82 -10.27 27.98 -4.52
N GLU A 83 -11.38 28.12 -3.78
CA GLU A 83 -12.02 29.41 -3.51
C GLU A 83 -11.51 30.02 -2.19
N CYS A 84 -11.63 29.27 -1.09
CA CYS A 84 -11.44 29.81 0.27
C CYS A 84 -10.14 29.35 0.95
N MET A 85 -9.31 28.55 0.27
CA MET A 85 -8.04 28.01 0.76
C MET A 85 -8.13 27.11 2.01
N TYR A 86 -9.35 26.74 2.44
CA TYR A 86 -9.55 25.77 3.50
C TYR A 86 -8.95 24.42 3.12
N GLN A 87 -8.36 23.72 4.10
CA GLN A 87 -7.68 22.46 3.87
C GLN A 87 -8.36 21.30 4.59
N LYS A 88 -8.38 20.14 3.94
CA LYS A 88 -8.72 18.86 4.58
C LYS A 88 -7.69 17.80 4.23
N THR A 89 -7.62 16.75 5.05
CA THR A 89 -6.71 15.63 4.84
C THR A 89 -7.46 14.31 4.74
N GLN A 90 -6.86 13.36 4.02
CA GLN A 90 -7.34 11.99 3.89
C GLN A 90 -6.17 11.03 3.97
N ASN A 91 -6.37 9.89 4.64
CA ASN A 91 -5.38 8.82 4.66
C ASN A 91 -5.28 8.13 3.30
N VAL A 92 -4.05 7.82 2.87
CA VAL A 92 -3.79 7.00 1.68
C VAL A 92 -3.11 5.69 2.07
N ALA A 93 -3.50 4.61 1.41
CA ALA A 93 -2.92 3.29 1.63
C ALA A 93 -1.52 3.20 1.01
N PHE A 94 -0.70 2.30 1.56
CA PHE A 94 0.58 1.93 0.97
C PHE A 94 0.38 1.24 -0.38
N GLN A 95 1.14 1.68 -1.38
CA GLN A 95 1.05 1.17 -2.77
C GLN A 95 2.30 0.37 -3.20
N GLY A 96 3.25 0.15 -2.29
CA GLY A 96 4.52 -0.49 -2.60
C GLY A 96 5.73 0.43 -2.37
N LEU A 97 6.88 -0.22 -2.31
CA LEU A 97 8.21 0.37 -2.29
C LEU A 97 8.48 0.97 -3.68
N THR A 98 9.32 1.99 -3.75
CA THR A 98 9.94 2.40 -5.01
C THR A 98 10.95 1.34 -5.44
N GLU A 99 11.38 1.39 -6.70
CA GLU A 99 12.47 0.57 -7.19
C GLU A 99 13.76 0.76 -6.39
N GLU A 100 14.08 2.01 -6.02
CA GLU A 100 15.24 2.32 -5.16
C GLU A 100 15.12 1.67 -3.78
N GLU A 101 13.96 1.77 -3.11
CA GLU A 101 13.73 1.15 -1.81
C GLU A 101 13.77 -0.37 -1.89
N TRP A 102 13.21 -0.94 -2.95
CA TRP A 102 13.26 -2.37 -3.24
C TRP A 102 14.69 -2.86 -3.42
N ASN A 103 15.47 -2.20 -4.28
CA ASN A 103 16.86 -2.54 -4.55
C ASN A 103 17.75 -2.34 -3.32
N THR A 104 17.48 -1.30 -2.51
CA THR A 104 18.16 -1.09 -1.23
C THR A 104 17.85 -2.21 -0.24
N ALA A 105 16.58 -2.62 -0.14
CA ALA A 105 16.14 -3.67 0.75
C ALA A 105 16.61 -5.08 0.34
N LEU A 106 17.02 -5.23 -0.92
CA LEU A 106 17.54 -6.45 -1.53
C LEU A 106 19.02 -6.29 -1.96
N SER A 107 19.75 -5.36 -1.34
CA SER A 107 21.12 -5.05 -1.77
C SER A 107 21.98 -6.32 -1.84
N SER A 108 22.93 -6.33 -2.78
CA SER A 108 23.84 -7.45 -3.00
C SER A 108 24.52 -7.94 -1.73
N ASP A 109 24.72 -7.04 -0.77
CA ASP A 109 25.42 -7.25 0.50
C ASP A 109 24.66 -8.17 1.46
N LEU A 110 23.34 -8.34 1.27
CA LEU A 110 22.60 -9.41 1.94
C LEU A 110 23.09 -10.79 1.48
N PHE A 111 23.74 -10.91 0.33
CA PHE A 111 23.98 -12.19 -0.36
C PHE A 111 25.47 -12.54 -0.57
N ILE A 112 26.43 -11.78 0.00
CA ILE A 112 27.87 -11.91 -0.33
C ILE A 112 28.54 -13.12 0.33
N ASN A 113 28.11 -13.53 1.53
CA ASN A 113 28.69 -14.67 2.26
C ASN A 113 27.58 -15.46 2.94
N PHE A 114 27.51 -16.79 2.73
CA PHE A 114 26.60 -17.65 3.48
C PHE A 114 27.18 -19.01 3.84
N THR A 115 26.87 -19.47 5.05
CA THR A 115 27.04 -20.86 5.49
C THR A 115 25.68 -21.54 5.50
N CYS A 116 25.62 -22.81 5.11
CA CYS A 116 24.37 -23.55 4.91
C CYS A 116 24.34 -24.82 5.76
N SER A 117 23.24 -25.09 6.45
CA SER A 117 23.02 -26.34 7.21
C SER A 117 21.64 -26.93 6.95
N GLU A 118 21.56 -28.23 6.69
CA GLU A 118 20.33 -28.95 6.29
C GLU A 118 19.78 -29.85 7.42
N ARG A 119 18.45 -29.94 7.52
CA ARG A 119 17.76 -30.99 8.29
C ARG A 119 16.49 -31.46 7.58
N THR A 120 16.35 -32.77 7.39
CA THR A 120 15.14 -33.40 6.84
C THR A 120 14.23 -33.96 7.94
N VAL A 121 12.91 -33.73 7.86
CA VAL A 121 11.90 -34.27 8.79
C VAL A 121 10.78 -34.98 8.01
N LEU A 122 10.44 -36.19 8.45
CA LEU A 122 9.31 -36.99 7.94
C LEU A 122 8.09 -36.85 8.87
N LYS A 123 6.90 -36.56 8.32
CA LYS A 123 5.64 -36.51 9.10
C LYS A 123 4.80 -37.78 8.93
N LYS A 124 4.03 -38.14 9.96
CA LYS A 124 3.21 -39.39 10.04
C LYS A 124 1.88 -39.34 9.27
N SER A 125 1.40 -38.17 8.85
CA SER A 125 0.07 -37.98 8.24
C SER A 125 0.04 -38.08 6.70
N GLY A 126 1.14 -38.54 6.09
CA GLY A 126 1.45 -38.45 4.67
C GLY A 126 2.90 -37.99 4.49
N MET A 127 3.57 -38.37 3.40
CA MET A 127 4.97 -37.97 3.18
C MET A 127 5.06 -36.50 2.79
N GLU A 128 5.40 -35.70 3.78
CA GLU A 128 5.93 -34.38 3.60
C GLU A 128 7.42 -34.46 3.94
N ILE A 129 8.29 -34.25 2.96
CA ILE A 129 9.72 -34.06 3.22
C ILE A 129 9.90 -32.58 3.49
N VAL A 130 10.18 -32.25 4.75
CA VAL A 130 10.55 -30.90 5.14
C VAL A 130 12.06 -30.83 5.24
N SER A 131 12.69 -30.05 4.37
CA SER A 131 14.10 -29.68 4.51
C SER A 131 14.22 -28.26 5.04
N ILE A 132 15.02 -28.09 6.09
CA ILE A 132 15.28 -26.79 6.69
C ILE A 132 16.72 -26.43 6.38
N MET A 133 16.93 -25.32 5.67
CA MET A 133 18.23 -24.75 5.39
C MET A 133 18.40 -23.45 6.16
N THR A 134 19.50 -23.29 6.89
CA THR A 134 19.82 -22.00 7.52
C THR A 134 21.00 -21.37 6.80
N TYR A 135 20.85 -20.13 6.38
CA TYR A 135 21.83 -19.28 5.71
C TYR A 135 22.28 -18.19 6.68
N GLU A 136 23.58 -18.05 6.92
CA GLU A 136 24.12 -16.90 7.66
C GLU A 136 24.65 -15.85 6.70
N PHE A 137 23.90 -14.77 6.50
CA PHE A 137 24.31 -13.63 5.68
C PHE A 137 25.24 -12.70 6.45
N GLU A 138 25.96 -11.85 5.73
CA GLU A 138 26.82 -10.84 6.36
C GLU A 138 26.03 -9.84 7.22
N GLN A 139 24.81 -9.51 6.78
CA GLN A 139 23.90 -8.58 7.45
C GLN A 139 22.72 -9.27 8.15
N GLY A 140 22.64 -10.60 8.21
CA GLY A 140 21.55 -11.29 8.91
C GLY A 140 21.56 -12.82 8.84
N LYS A 141 20.48 -13.49 9.23
CA LYS A 141 20.34 -14.96 9.11
C LYS A 141 19.02 -15.33 8.46
N GLY A 142 19.08 -15.99 7.31
CA GLY A 142 17.93 -16.58 6.63
C GLY A 142 17.68 -17.99 7.09
N LYS A 143 16.41 -18.37 7.27
CA LYS A 143 15.99 -19.75 7.45
C LYS A 143 15.00 -20.11 6.37
N ILE A 144 15.40 -20.99 5.48
CA ILE A 144 14.53 -21.61 4.50
C ILE A 144 13.92 -22.86 5.09
N THR A 145 12.61 -23.00 4.92
CA THR A 145 11.88 -24.25 5.10
C THR A 145 11.31 -24.61 3.74
N GLU A 146 11.79 -25.71 3.17
CA GLU A 146 11.27 -26.28 1.94
C GLU A 146 10.43 -27.50 2.27
N THR A 147 9.23 -27.53 1.73
CA THR A 147 8.29 -28.63 1.82
C THR A 147 8.13 -29.23 0.43
N ILE A 148 8.46 -30.51 0.31
CA ILE A 148 8.14 -31.32 -0.87
C ILE A 148 6.88 -32.13 -0.54
N ALA A 149 5.80 -31.87 -1.29
CA ALA A 149 4.58 -32.65 -1.22
C ALA A 149 4.48 -33.55 -2.47
N GLY A 150 4.38 -34.87 -2.27
CA GLY A 150 4.24 -35.87 -3.33
C GLY A 150 3.58 -37.15 -2.81
N GLU A 151 2.75 -37.79 -3.63
CA GLU A 151 1.75 -38.77 -3.19
C GLU A 151 2.30 -40.15 -2.74
N THR A 152 3.56 -40.51 -3.00
CA THR A 152 4.09 -41.85 -2.63
C THR A 152 5.60 -41.91 -2.36
N ALA A 153 6.01 -42.79 -1.42
CA ALA A 153 7.38 -42.95 -0.89
C ALA A 153 8.41 -43.42 -1.92
N SER A 154 7.91 -44.09 -2.96
CA SER A 154 8.72 -44.80 -3.95
C SER A 154 9.16 -43.93 -5.13
N THR A 155 8.68 -42.69 -5.21
CA THR A 155 8.98 -41.71 -6.27
C THR A 155 9.61 -40.44 -5.71
N LEU A 156 10.23 -40.52 -4.53
CA LEU A 156 11.08 -39.44 -4.04
C LEU A 156 12.11 -39.16 -5.14
N LEU A 157 12.15 -37.90 -5.62
CA LEU A 157 13.24 -37.39 -6.44
C LEU A 157 14.56 -37.97 -5.90
N PRO A 158 15.51 -38.40 -6.74
CA PRO A 158 16.80 -38.87 -6.23
C PRO A 158 17.36 -37.76 -5.33
N LEU A 159 17.28 -37.99 -4.02
CA LEU A 159 17.59 -37.01 -2.97
C LEU A 159 19.05 -36.55 -3.08
N GLU A 160 19.86 -37.29 -3.84
CA GLU A 160 21.26 -37.06 -4.13
C GLU A 160 21.54 -35.71 -4.84
N ASN A 161 20.55 -35.09 -5.49
CA ASN A 161 20.76 -33.82 -6.22
C ASN A 161 19.97 -32.61 -5.68
N LEU A 162 19.24 -32.75 -4.55
CA LEU A 162 18.50 -31.65 -3.92
C LEU A 162 19.38 -30.42 -3.65
N SER A 163 20.65 -30.62 -3.31
CA SER A 163 21.62 -29.53 -3.12
C SER A 163 21.83 -28.69 -4.39
N GLY A 164 21.88 -29.31 -5.57
CA GLY A 164 21.99 -28.64 -6.87
C GLY A 164 20.71 -27.90 -7.26
N TYR A 165 19.55 -28.53 -7.03
CA TYR A 165 18.23 -27.90 -7.17
C TYR A 165 18.12 -26.63 -6.29
N ARG A 166 18.53 -26.73 -5.01
CA ARG A 166 18.53 -25.63 -4.03
C ARG A 166 19.46 -24.48 -4.43
N GLN A 167 20.69 -24.77 -4.86
CA GLN A 167 21.64 -23.73 -5.31
C GLN A 167 21.16 -23.00 -6.56
N ALA A 168 20.59 -23.74 -7.53
CA ALA A 168 20.03 -23.15 -8.73
C ALA A 168 18.89 -22.18 -8.37
N ILE A 169 17.91 -22.63 -7.57
CA ILE A 169 16.80 -21.77 -7.18
C ILE A 169 17.28 -20.55 -6.36
N TRP A 170 18.28 -20.72 -5.49
CA TRP A 170 18.89 -19.62 -4.74
C TRP A 170 19.59 -18.59 -5.66
N MET A 171 20.29 -19.04 -6.69
CA MET A 171 20.88 -18.18 -7.72
C MET A 171 19.81 -17.46 -8.54
N TYR A 172 18.70 -18.14 -8.82
CA TYR A 172 17.57 -17.59 -9.55
C TYR A 172 16.70 -16.66 -8.73
N LEU A 173 16.65 -16.77 -7.40
CA LEU A 173 15.95 -15.81 -6.56
C LEU A 173 16.52 -14.40 -6.70
N ARG A 174 17.84 -14.28 -6.92
CA ARG A 174 18.48 -13.00 -7.27
C ARG A 174 18.02 -12.46 -8.63
N MET A 175 17.61 -13.33 -9.54
CA MET A 175 17.03 -12.96 -10.85
C MET A 175 15.52 -12.68 -10.74
N MET A 176 14.81 -13.39 -9.85
CA MET A 176 13.42 -13.14 -9.49
C MET A 176 13.26 -11.96 -8.54
N THR A 177 14.25 -11.10 -8.37
CA THR A 177 14.13 -9.89 -7.54
C THR A 177 14.21 -8.62 -8.38
N ASP A 178 13.97 -8.70 -9.69
CA ASP A 178 13.73 -7.48 -10.47
C ASP A 178 12.40 -6.86 -10.03
N TYR A 179 12.46 -5.60 -9.58
CA TYR A 179 11.28 -4.86 -9.16
C TYR A 179 10.18 -4.84 -10.23
N GLN A 180 10.56 -4.80 -11.51
CA GLN A 180 9.62 -4.71 -12.62
C GLN A 180 8.81 -5.98 -12.82
N ASP A 181 9.26 -7.13 -12.31
CA ASP A 181 8.53 -8.39 -12.37
C ASP A 181 7.45 -8.52 -11.30
N TYR A 182 7.36 -7.57 -10.36
CA TYR A 182 6.45 -7.66 -9.22
C TYR A 182 5.43 -6.52 -9.16
N TYR A 183 4.29 -6.82 -8.57
CA TYR A 183 3.32 -5.82 -8.14
C TYR A 183 3.00 -6.00 -6.65
N TYR A 184 2.71 -4.90 -5.96
CA TYR A 184 2.33 -4.95 -4.55
C TYR A 184 0.85 -5.32 -4.38
N GLU A 185 0.58 -6.38 -3.63
CA GLU A 185 -0.77 -6.79 -3.24
C GLU A 185 -1.05 -6.38 -1.79
N ALA A 186 -1.88 -5.35 -1.62
CA ALA A 186 -2.21 -4.78 -0.31
C ALA A 186 -2.91 -5.78 0.64
N ARG A 187 -3.68 -6.74 0.10
CA ARG A 187 -4.43 -7.73 0.90
C ARG A 187 -3.49 -8.69 1.64
N SER A 188 -2.49 -9.22 0.94
CA SER A 188 -1.49 -10.14 1.52
C SER A 188 -0.28 -9.42 2.09
N LYS A 189 -0.18 -8.09 1.89
CA LYS A 189 0.98 -7.26 2.20
C LYS A 189 2.27 -7.85 1.61
N SER A 190 2.17 -8.38 0.39
CA SER A 190 3.27 -9.05 -0.31
C SER A 190 3.36 -8.61 -1.76
N TYR A 191 4.54 -8.74 -2.34
CA TYR A 191 4.78 -8.53 -3.75
C TYR A 191 4.59 -9.84 -4.48
N LYS A 192 3.78 -9.82 -5.52
CA LYS A 192 3.41 -10.98 -6.34
C LYS A 192 4.04 -10.87 -7.71
N LEU A 193 4.47 -12.00 -8.24
CA LEU A 193 5.09 -12.09 -9.55
C LEU A 193 4.03 -11.85 -10.66
N LYS A 194 4.34 -10.97 -11.62
CA LYS A 194 3.44 -10.60 -12.73
C LYS A 194 3.33 -11.69 -13.81
N GLY A 195 4.36 -12.53 -13.96
CA GLY A 195 4.48 -13.51 -15.04
C GLY A 195 5.05 -14.85 -14.57
N VAL A 196 5.05 -15.85 -15.45
CA VAL A 196 5.71 -17.12 -15.15
C VAL A 196 7.22 -16.91 -15.25
N PHE A 197 7.95 -17.22 -14.19
CA PHE A 197 9.40 -17.19 -14.24
C PHE A 197 9.92 -18.58 -14.61
N THR A 198 10.65 -18.65 -15.72
CA THR A 198 11.14 -19.91 -16.27
C THR A 198 12.65 -19.96 -16.13
N VAL A 199 13.14 -21.07 -15.61
CA VAL A 199 14.56 -21.40 -15.58
C VAL A 199 14.76 -22.74 -16.27
N PRO A 200 15.94 -23.05 -16.82
CA PRO A 200 16.11 -24.16 -17.78
C PRO A 200 15.54 -25.51 -17.33
N THR A 201 15.41 -25.74 -16.02
CA THR A 201 14.90 -26.97 -15.42
C THR A 201 13.61 -26.80 -14.59
N TYR A 202 13.13 -25.56 -14.36
CA TYR A 202 11.99 -25.29 -13.47
C TYR A 202 11.05 -24.20 -13.99
N GLU A 203 9.78 -24.31 -13.65
CA GLU A 203 8.79 -23.25 -13.85
C GLU A 203 8.32 -22.75 -12.48
N VAL A 204 8.33 -21.45 -12.27
CA VAL A 204 7.66 -20.80 -11.12
C VAL A 204 6.38 -20.17 -11.67
N PRO A 205 5.21 -20.78 -11.45
CA PRO A 205 3.95 -20.23 -11.93
C PRO A 205 3.64 -18.89 -11.27
N VAL A 206 2.84 -18.07 -11.95
CA VAL A 206 2.26 -16.83 -11.38
C VAL A 206 1.57 -17.11 -10.04
N ASP A 207 1.54 -16.10 -9.17
CA ASP A 207 0.92 -16.11 -7.83
C ASP A 207 1.48 -17.11 -6.81
N THR A 208 2.34 -18.03 -7.23
CA THR A 208 3.01 -18.96 -6.32
C THR A 208 4.17 -18.29 -5.59
N ALA A 209 4.80 -17.30 -6.22
CA ALA A 209 5.88 -16.52 -5.65
C ALA A 209 5.36 -15.28 -4.91
N SER A 210 5.92 -15.04 -3.73
CA SER A 210 5.69 -13.82 -2.97
C SER A 210 6.95 -13.33 -2.29
N VAL A 211 7.19 -12.02 -2.34
CA VAL A 211 8.24 -11.36 -1.54
C VAL A 211 7.57 -10.47 -0.51
N LYS A 212 8.03 -10.52 0.74
CA LYS A 212 7.53 -9.64 1.82
C LYS A 212 8.67 -8.86 2.42
N PHE A 213 8.37 -7.60 2.71
CA PHE A 213 9.24 -6.71 3.45
C PHE A 213 8.65 -6.40 4.81
N LYS A 214 9.51 -6.13 5.78
CA LYS A 214 9.14 -5.63 7.10
C LYS A 214 10.13 -4.55 7.50
N ASN A 215 9.64 -3.36 7.88
CA ASN A 215 10.49 -2.22 8.22
C ASN A 215 11.49 -1.88 7.09
N GLY A 216 11.04 -1.93 5.82
CA GLY A 216 11.87 -1.63 4.65
C GLY A 216 12.96 -2.68 4.35
N ARG A 217 12.82 -3.91 4.86
CA ARG A 217 13.82 -4.99 4.68
C ARG A 217 13.17 -6.29 4.26
N LEU A 218 13.90 -7.10 3.49
CA LEU A 218 13.45 -8.44 3.13
C LEU A 218 13.15 -9.23 4.40
N SER A 219 11.95 -9.80 4.47
CA SER A 219 11.47 -10.57 5.63
C SER A 219 11.08 -11.99 5.25
N GLU A 220 10.50 -12.15 4.06
CA GLU A 220 10.09 -13.45 3.57
C GLU A 220 10.18 -13.50 2.04
N ILE A 221 10.58 -14.65 1.52
CA ILE A 221 10.31 -15.02 0.14
C ILE A 221 9.64 -16.39 0.16
N SER A 222 8.53 -16.56 -0.54
CA SER A 222 7.94 -17.87 -0.76
C SER A 222 7.73 -18.10 -2.25
N TYR A 223 7.81 -19.34 -2.70
CA TYR A 223 7.50 -19.72 -4.08
C TYR A 223 7.13 -21.20 -4.14
N THR A 224 6.41 -21.58 -5.19
CA THR A 224 6.24 -22.99 -5.55
C THR A 224 6.79 -23.18 -6.95
N CYS A 225 7.77 -24.05 -7.12
CA CYS A 225 8.24 -24.42 -8.44
C CYS A 225 7.67 -25.77 -8.88
N LYS A 226 7.38 -25.86 -10.18
CA LYS A 226 6.97 -27.05 -10.87
C LYS A 226 8.20 -27.65 -11.54
N VAL A 227 8.44 -28.94 -11.27
CA VAL A 227 9.58 -29.69 -11.79
C VAL A 227 9.05 -30.93 -12.49
N THR A 228 9.60 -31.25 -13.67
CA THR A 228 9.25 -32.49 -14.38
C THR A 228 10.47 -33.40 -14.40
N VAL A 229 10.34 -34.59 -13.80
CA VAL A 229 11.41 -35.61 -13.79
C VAL A 229 10.84 -36.89 -14.36
N GLU A 230 11.46 -37.37 -15.45
CA GLU A 230 11.07 -38.61 -16.15
C GLU A 230 9.55 -38.65 -16.48
N GLY A 231 8.98 -37.50 -16.86
CA GLY A 231 7.56 -37.36 -17.21
C GLY A 231 6.61 -37.21 -16.02
N THR A 232 7.09 -37.27 -14.79
CA THR A 232 6.29 -37.02 -13.57
C THR A 232 6.46 -35.57 -13.10
N ILE A 233 5.35 -34.91 -12.78
CA ILE A 233 5.33 -33.52 -12.29
C ILE A 233 5.39 -33.50 -10.76
N TYR A 234 6.26 -32.67 -10.22
CA TYR A 234 6.43 -32.39 -8.80
C TYR A 234 6.25 -30.91 -8.52
N TYR A 235 5.70 -30.60 -7.34
CA TYR A 235 5.62 -29.24 -6.82
C TYR A 235 6.48 -29.11 -5.57
N LEU A 236 7.43 -28.19 -5.61
CA LEU A 236 8.33 -27.89 -4.50
C LEU A 236 7.93 -26.53 -3.95
N THR A 237 7.47 -26.48 -2.70
CA THR A 237 7.11 -25.23 -2.04
C THR A 237 8.23 -24.83 -1.10
N SER A 238 8.75 -23.62 -1.27
CA SER A 238 9.83 -23.09 -0.43
C SER A 238 9.38 -21.80 0.24
N THR A 239 9.72 -21.65 1.51
CA THR A 239 9.53 -20.41 2.27
C THR A 239 10.83 -20.04 2.97
N ILE A 240 11.36 -18.89 2.64
CA ILE A 240 12.56 -18.26 3.21
C ILE A 240 12.11 -17.21 4.19
N ASN A 241 12.44 -17.35 5.45
CA ASN A 241 12.25 -16.31 6.47
C ASN A 241 13.60 -15.67 6.77
N VAL A 242 13.72 -14.37 6.59
CA VAL A 242 14.94 -13.62 6.92
C VAL A 242 14.79 -13.04 8.33
N THR A 243 15.74 -13.36 9.19
CA THR A 243 15.76 -12.98 10.62
C THR A 243 17.10 -12.32 10.97
N ASN A 244 17.17 -11.65 12.12
CA ASN A 244 18.42 -11.07 12.65
C ASN A 244 19.14 -10.13 11.68
N TYR A 245 18.41 -9.37 10.85
CA TYR A 245 19.03 -8.37 9.98
C TYR A 245 19.62 -7.25 10.83
N ASP A 246 20.92 -7.28 11.10
CA ASP A 246 21.60 -6.38 12.04
C ASP A 246 21.81 -5.00 11.39
N THR A 247 21.32 -3.95 12.06
CA THR A 247 21.40 -2.55 11.59
C THR A 247 22.76 -1.90 11.86
N THR A 248 23.63 -2.53 12.63
CA THR A 248 24.86 -1.88 13.14
C THR A 248 26.03 -1.83 12.16
N LYS A 249 25.91 -2.46 10.97
CA LYS A 249 26.93 -2.50 9.92
C LYS A 249 26.66 -1.60 8.71
N ILE A 250 25.66 -0.73 8.77
CA ILE A 250 25.52 0.34 7.76
C ILE A 250 26.53 1.41 8.19
N SER A 251 27.72 1.37 7.58
CA SER A 251 28.84 2.30 7.83
C SER A 251 28.41 3.75 7.77
#